data_AF-A0AA97N5J5-F1
#
_entry.id   AF-A0AA97N5J5-F1
#
_cell.length_a   1.000
_cell.length_b   1.000
_cell.length_c   1.000
_cell.angle_alpha   90.00
_cell.angle_beta   90.00
_cell.angle_gamma   90.00
#
_symmetry.space_group_name_H-M   'P 1'
#
loop_
_entity.id
_entity.type
_entity.pdbx_description
1 polymer ?
#
loop_
_entity_poly.entity_id
_entity_poly.type
_entity_poly.pdbx_seq_one_letter_code
_entity_poly.pdbx_strand_id
1 'polypeptide(L)'
;PDSAGDTSLLSTAWPLKRYGRFLPPTDGDDEGQNTSWKVFESNEDSGPLILTIVVSGHFFISQGRTVLEGFSLIDCHKWLKIVRRAECLLLRAQAKQNECRMFRVQFGGNSKEEMLEHCCSCVQKLAEYVPVQGAEEQSHGLSQDTQGMDTEHGPLFAFDIFQPDEPLPDSCTSLGERRSVAQLAQWVLRRRPELPLVSPHAVWSARELGPLIRLCLMDQHFPAFVEEVEKELQKIAEE
;
A
#
# COMPACT_ATOMS: atom_id res chain seq x y z
N PRO A 1 1.34 29.40 -16.88
CA PRO A 1 2.44 28.93 -16.00
C PRO A 1 1.86 27.96 -14.98
N ASP A 2 1.86 26.69 -15.37
CA ASP A 2 1.23 25.58 -14.65
C ASP A 2 1.89 25.33 -13.31
N SER A 3 1.12 25.52 -12.24
CA SER A 3 1.44 24.98 -10.93
C SER A 3 1.02 23.51 -10.93
N ALA A 4 2.00 22.64 -11.08
CA ALA A 4 1.86 21.21 -10.83
C ALA A 4 1.51 21.02 -9.35
N GLY A 5 0.20 20.93 -9.08
CA GLY A 5 -0.33 20.65 -7.76
C GLY A 5 0.09 19.25 -7.34
N ASP A 6 0.91 19.21 -6.30
CA ASP A 6 1.34 18.03 -5.57
C ASP A 6 0.18 17.05 -5.38
N THR A 7 0.25 15.92 -6.07
CA THR A 7 -0.76 14.84 -6.04
C THR A 7 -0.48 13.86 -4.89
N SER A 8 0.17 14.35 -3.83
CA SER A 8 0.70 13.54 -2.73
C SER A 8 -0.31 13.45 -1.59
N LEU A 9 -1.43 12.75 -1.80
CA LEU A 9 -2.38 12.49 -0.73
C LEU A 9 -2.86 11.03 -0.84
N LEU A 10 -2.32 10.18 0.05
CA LEU A 10 -2.71 8.80 0.37
C LEU A 10 -2.11 7.64 -0.46
N SER A 11 -1.04 7.85 -1.24
CA SER A 11 -0.28 6.74 -1.82
C SER A 11 1.19 7.07 -1.99
N THR A 12 2.05 6.07 -1.86
CA THR A 12 3.47 6.19 -2.20
C THR A 12 3.73 5.43 -3.49
N ALA A 13 4.49 6.03 -4.41
CA ALA A 13 4.79 5.45 -5.70
C ALA A 13 6.29 5.52 -6.00
N TRP A 14 6.79 4.49 -6.67
CA TRP A 14 8.20 4.39 -7.06
C TRP A 14 8.30 4.03 -8.54
N PRO A 15 9.14 4.74 -9.31
CA PRO A 15 9.40 4.39 -10.70
C PRO A 15 10.15 3.06 -10.76
N LEU A 16 9.81 2.22 -11.73
CA LEU A 16 10.54 0.98 -12.02
C LEU A 16 11.24 1.09 -13.36
N LYS A 17 12.44 0.52 -13.46
CA LYS A 17 13.16 0.32 -14.73
C LYS A 17 12.64 -0.91 -15.45
N ARG A 18 12.48 -2.01 -14.72
CA ARG A 18 12.00 -3.30 -15.24
C ARG A 18 11.09 -4.01 -14.26
N TYR A 19 10.16 -4.77 -14.80
CA TYR A 19 9.33 -5.74 -14.09
C TYR A 19 9.43 -7.08 -14.83
N GLY A 20 9.57 -8.18 -14.10
CA GLY A 20 9.66 -9.52 -14.68
C GLY A 20 8.72 -10.48 -13.98
N ARG A 21 7.85 -11.14 -14.73
CA ARG A 21 6.98 -12.22 -14.24
C ARG A 21 7.60 -13.57 -14.55
N PHE A 22 7.67 -14.44 -13.55
CA PHE A 22 8.10 -15.82 -13.75
C PHE A 22 7.03 -16.61 -14.49
N LEU A 23 7.43 -17.36 -15.51
CA LEU A 23 6.59 -18.32 -16.21
C LEU A 23 7.03 -19.73 -15.78
N PRO A 24 6.16 -20.52 -15.12
CA PRO A 24 6.49 -21.91 -14.81
C PRO A 24 6.66 -22.71 -16.11
N PRO A 25 7.49 -23.78 -16.10
CA PRO A 25 7.62 -24.69 -17.23
C PRO A 25 6.25 -25.26 -17.61
N THR A 26 6.02 -25.44 -18.91
CA THR A 26 4.80 -26.08 -19.43
C THR A 26 5.08 -27.57 -19.65
N ASP A 27 4.09 -28.43 -19.37
CA ASP A 27 4.20 -29.87 -19.63
C ASP A 27 4.44 -30.10 -21.14
N GLY A 28 5.68 -30.46 -21.49
CA GLY A 28 6.14 -30.58 -22.89
C GLY A 28 7.49 -29.91 -23.17
N ASP A 29 7.99 -29.08 -22.25
CA ASP A 29 9.37 -28.58 -22.30
C ASP A 29 10.34 -29.69 -21.85
N ASP A 30 11.21 -30.15 -22.76
CA ASP A 30 12.27 -31.15 -22.49
C ASP A 30 13.06 -30.81 -21.21
N GLU A 31 13.51 -31.85 -20.49
CA GLU A 31 14.16 -31.88 -19.15
C GLU A 31 15.44 -31.01 -18.94
N GLY A 32 15.58 -29.85 -19.59
CA GLY A 32 16.73 -28.96 -19.41
C GLY A 32 16.56 -27.51 -19.84
N GLN A 33 15.39 -27.06 -20.33
CA GLN A 33 15.16 -25.69 -20.81
C GLN A 33 13.73 -25.28 -20.45
N ASN A 34 13.39 -24.12 -19.88
CA ASN A 34 14.16 -22.97 -19.46
C ASN A 34 13.22 -22.21 -18.49
N THR A 35 13.65 -21.89 -17.27
CA THR A 35 12.83 -21.02 -16.41
C THR A 35 12.75 -19.64 -17.08
N SER A 36 11.62 -19.31 -17.70
CA SER A 36 11.49 -18.13 -18.53
C SER A 36 10.84 -16.98 -17.76
N TRP A 37 11.35 -15.77 -17.99
CA TRP A 37 10.82 -14.55 -17.39
C TRP A 37 10.17 -13.72 -18.49
N LYS A 38 8.90 -13.36 -18.32
CA LYS A 38 8.27 -12.33 -19.14
C LYS A 38 8.67 -10.96 -18.60
N VAL A 39 9.53 -10.24 -19.32
CA VAL A 39 10.08 -8.95 -18.90
C VAL A 39 9.34 -7.79 -19.56
N PHE A 40 9.10 -6.76 -18.78
CA PHE A 40 8.52 -5.47 -19.15
C PHE A 40 9.52 -4.40 -18.75
N GLU A 41 9.68 -3.39 -19.60
CA GLU A 41 10.62 -2.29 -19.37
C GLU A 41 9.91 -0.95 -19.52
N SER A 42 10.32 0.02 -18.72
CA SER A 42 9.86 1.40 -18.89
C SER A 42 10.52 2.02 -20.12
N ASN A 43 9.72 2.43 -21.08
CA ASN A 43 10.16 3.14 -22.29
C ASN A 43 9.04 4.05 -22.82
N GLU A 44 9.36 4.86 -23.82
CA GLU A 44 8.41 5.82 -24.40
C GLU A 44 7.22 5.15 -25.10
N ASP A 45 7.44 3.98 -25.71
CA ASP A 45 6.43 3.27 -26.50
C ASP A 45 5.37 2.57 -25.63
N SER A 46 5.80 1.88 -24.58
CA SER A 46 4.95 1.08 -23.69
C SER A 46 4.54 1.83 -22.42
N GLY A 47 5.19 2.96 -22.13
CA GLY A 47 4.91 3.81 -20.99
C GLY A 47 5.66 3.43 -19.71
N PRO A 48 5.57 4.28 -18.67
CA PRO A 48 6.30 4.10 -17.43
C PRO A 48 5.74 2.95 -16.60
N LEU A 49 6.65 2.16 -16.01
CA LEU A 49 6.34 1.20 -14.95
C LEU A 49 6.37 1.90 -13.60
N ILE A 50 5.30 1.72 -12.82
CA ILE A 50 5.15 2.35 -11.51
C ILE A 50 4.69 1.29 -10.51
N LEU A 51 5.42 1.19 -9.40
CA LEU A 51 4.98 0.47 -8.20
C LEU A 51 4.22 1.45 -7.31
N THR A 52 3.05 1.08 -6.81
CA THR A 52 2.24 1.94 -5.94
C THR A 52 1.75 1.15 -4.74
N ILE A 53 1.90 1.76 -3.55
CA ILE A 53 1.28 1.29 -2.32
C ILE A 53 0.36 2.41 -1.81
N VAL A 54 -0.94 2.12 -1.76
CA VAL A 54 -1.94 3.04 -1.21
C VAL A 54 -2.05 2.88 0.31
N VAL A 55 -2.53 3.89 1.01
CA VAL A 55 -2.68 3.86 2.49
C VAL A 55 -3.54 2.72 3.01
N SER A 56 -4.48 2.21 2.22
CA SER A 56 -5.30 1.05 2.58
C SER A 56 -4.51 -0.28 2.51
N GLY A 57 -3.23 -0.25 2.17
CA GLY A 57 -2.36 -1.41 2.10
C GLY A 57 -2.47 -2.19 0.79
N HIS A 58 -3.08 -1.64 -0.26
CA HIS A 58 -3.06 -2.30 -1.57
C HIS A 58 -1.76 -1.98 -2.32
N PHE A 59 -1.19 -3.04 -2.92
CA PHE A 59 0.01 -3.02 -3.72
C PHE A 59 -0.35 -3.16 -5.19
N PHE A 60 0.25 -2.33 -6.05
CA PHE A 60 0.08 -2.38 -7.49
C PHE A 60 1.41 -2.25 -8.23
N ILE A 61 1.50 -2.92 -9.36
CA ILE A 61 2.46 -2.59 -10.42
C ILE A 61 1.65 -2.29 -11.67
N SER A 62 1.89 -1.13 -12.27
CA SER A 62 1.20 -0.70 -13.49
C SER A 62 2.19 -0.27 -14.56
N GLN A 63 1.78 -0.39 -15.83
CA GLN A 63 2.46 0.18 -16.98
C GLN A 63 1.49 1.06 -17.76
N GLY A 64 1.72 2.38 -17.75
CA GLY A 64 0.78 3.34 -18.34
C GLY A 64 -0.62 3.23 -17.72
N ARG A 65 -1.60 2.72 -18.47
CA ARG A 65 -2.99 2.52 -18.01
C ARG A 65 -3.31 1.08 -17.62
N THR A 66 -2.36 0.16 -17.76
CA THR A 66 -2.54 -1.28 -17.55
C THR A 66 -1.99 -1.68 -16.20
N VAL A 67 -2.79 -2.40 -15.40
CA VAL A 67 -2.31 -2.99 -14.15
C VAL A 67 -1.70 -4.35 -14.46
N LEU A 68 -0.44 -4.55 -14.06
CA LEU A 68 0.30 -5.80 -14.21
C LEU A 68 0.13 -6.68 -12.96
N GLU A 69 0.27 -6.11 -11.76
CA GLU A 69 0.03 -6.81 -10.49
C GLU A 69 -0.88 -5.97 -9.58
N GLY A 70 -1.71 -6.65 -8.78
CA GLY A 70 -2.60 -6.02 -7.82
C GLY A 70 -3.00 -7.00 -6.72
N PHE A 71 -2.71 -6.67 -5.46
CA PHE A 71 -3.13 -7.46 -4.30
C PHE A 71 -3.09 -6.63 -3.01
N SER A 72 -3.75 -7.12 -1.95
CA SER A 72 -3.70 -6.52 -0.63
C SER A 72 -2.47 -7.01 0.15
N LEU A 73 -1.79 -6.10 0.86
CA LEU A 73 -0.72 -6.42 1.79
C LEU A 73 -1.23 -6.80 3.19
N ILE A 74 -2.54 -6.64 3.44
CA ILE A 74 -3.15 -7.03 4.72
C ILE A 74 -3.01 -8.55 4.91
N ASP A 75 -2.48 -8.95 6.06
CA ASP A 75 -2.18 -10.35 6.40
C ASP A 75 -1.31 -11.10 5.37
N CYS A 76 -0.51 -10.38 4.58
CA CYS A 76 0.25 -11.00 3.51
C CYS A 76 1.42 -11.88 3.99
N HIS A 77 1.85 -11.75 5.25
CA HIS A 77 2.91 -12.56 5.85
C HIS A 77 2.69 -14.09 5.76
N LYS A 78 1.45 -14.55 5.59
CA LYS A 78 1.10 -15.97 5.45
C LYS A 78 1.39 -16.55 4.07
N TRP A 79 1.43 -15.70 3.05
CA TRP A 79 1.45 -16.13 1.65
C TRP A 79 2.45 -15.38 0.78
N LEU A 80 2.94 -14.22 1.20
CA LEU A 80 3.90 -13.39 0.48
C LEU A 80 5.26 -13.42 1.18
N LYS A 81 6.31 -13.65 0.39
CA LYS A 81 7.70 -13.49 0.80
C LYS A 81 8.38 -12.50 -0.13
N ILE A 82 9.14 -11.58 0.47
CA ILE A 82 9.87 -10.54 -0.27
C ILE A 82 11.34 -10.65 0.07
N VAL A 83 12.18 -10.66 -0.95
CA VAL A 83 13.64 -10.67 -0.84
C VAL A 83 14.18 -9.47 -1.59
N ARG A 84 15.04 -8.70 -0.93
CA ARG A 84 15.78 -7.59 -1.53
C ARG A 84 17.16 -8.06 -1.97
N ARG A 85 17.60 -7.60 -3.14
CA ARG A 85 19.00 -7.66 -3.56
C ARG A 85 19.36 -6.37 -4.29
N ALA A 86 20.23 -5.56 -3.69
CA ALA A 86 20.61 -4.25 -4.20
C ALA A 86 19.39 -3.36 -4.50
N GLU A 87 19.22 -2.91 -5.75
CA GLU A 87 18.11 -2.09 -6.25
C GLU A 87 16.94 -2.91 -6.83
N CYS A 88 16.86 -4.20 -6.46
CA CYS A 88 15.81 -5.11 -6.91
C CYS A 88 15.04 -5.74 -5.74
N LEU A 89 13.76 -6.04 -5.98
CA LEU A 89 12.94 -6.91 -5.12
C LEU A 89 12.49 -8.14 -5.89
N LEU A 90 12.50 -9.29 -5.23
CA LEU A 90 11.87 -10.52 -5.66
C LEU A 90 10.70 -10.81 -4.74
N LEU A 91 9.51 -10.94 -5.31
CA LEU A 91 8.28 -11.23 -4.60
C LEU A 91 7.81 -12.63 -4.99
N ARG A 92 7.53 -13.44 -3.97
CA ARG A 92 6.99 -14.80 -4.11
C ARG A 92 5.67 -14.88 -3.35
N ALA A 93 4.59 -15.01 -4.09
CA ALA A 93 3.25 -15.23 -3.56
C ALA A 93 2.89 -16.72 -3.71
N GLN A 94 2.53 -17.37 -2.61
CA GLN A 94 2.14 -18.78 -2.54
C GLN A 94 0.62 -18.89 -2.37
N ALA A 95 -0.07 -19.43 -3.37
CA ALA A 95 -1.51 -19.67 -3.32
C ALA A 95 -1.83 -21.06 -2.74
N LYS A 96 -3.10 -21.28 -2.36
CA LYS A 96 -3.57 -22.50 -1.68
C LYS A 96 -3.47 -23.79 -2.51
N GLN A 97 -3.21 -23.71 -3.82
CA GLN A 97 -3.17 -24.84 -4.77
C GLN A 97 -1.75 -25.14 -5.31
N ASN A 98 -0.70 -24.96 -4.50
CA ASN A 98 0.71 -25.14 -4.90
C ASN A 98 1.16 -24.26 -6.08
N GLU A 99 0.31 -23.32 -6.50
CA GLU A 99 0.65 -22.30 -7.49
C GLU A 99 1.51 -21.22 -6.81
N CYS A 100 2.70 -21.02 -7.35
CA CYS A 100 3.66 -20.04 -6.88
C CYS A 100 3.76 -18.93 -7.91
N ARG A 101 3.19 -17.76 -7.62
CA ARG A 101 3.37 -16.56 -8.44
C ARG A 101 4.66 -15.88 -8.01
N MET A 102 5.62 -15.79 -8.91
CA MET A 102 6.88 -15.06 -8.67
C MET A 102 7.03 -13.92 -9.64
N PHE A 103 7.47 -12.78 -9.15
CA PHE A 103 7.85 -11.66 -9.97
C PHE A 103 8.97 -10.86 -9.32
N ARG A 104 9.73 -10.14 -10.14
CA ARG A 104 10.82 -9.28 -9.71
C ARG A 104 10.67 -7.89 -10.28
N VAL A 105 11.18 -6.92 -9.55
CA VAL A 105 11.22 -5.51 -9.98
C VAL A 105 12.63 -4.96 -9.80
N GLN A 106 13.01 -4.06 -10.70
CA GLN A 106 14.20 -3.22 -10.59
C GLN A 106 13.73 -1.77 -10.55
N PHE A 107 14.14 -1.01 -9.53
CA PHE A 107 13.76 0.40 -9.39
C PHE A 107 14.39 1.25 -10.50
N GLY A 108 13.67 2.29 -10.93
CA GLY A 108 14.15 3.30 -11.87
C GLY A 108 14.83 4.45 -11.13
N GLY A 109 15.66 5.21 -11.84
CA GLY A 109 16.41 6.35 -11.33
C GLY A 109 17.46 6.78 -12.35
N ASN A 110 17.92 8.03 -12.24
CA ASN A 110 18.95 8.62 -13.10
C ASN A 110 20.36 8.19 -12.67
N SER A 111 20.52 7.74 -11.42
CA SER A 111 21.75 7.17 -10.90
C SER A 111 21.48 5.88 -10.11
N LYS A 112 22.56 5.13 -9.83
CA LYS A 112 22.47 3.91 -9.01
C LYS A 112 22.05 4.24 -7.57
N GLU A 113 22.50 5.38 -7.06
CA GLU A 113 22.18 5.89 -5.73
C GLU A 113 20.69 6.20 -5.62
N GLU A 114 20.10 6.87 -6.62
CA GLU A 114 18.67 7.18 -6.67
C GLU A 114 17.82 5.90 -6.78
N MET A 115 18.24 4.93 -7.62
CA MET A 115 17.60 3.62 -7.69
C MET A 115 17.61 2.88 -6.34
N LEU A 116 18.72 2.98 -5.60
CA LEU A 116 18.87 2.37 -4.28
C LEU A 116 18.00 3.07 -3.24
N GLU A 117 17.91 4.40 -3.27
CA GLU A 117 17.05 5.19 -2.39
C GLU A 117 15.58 4.84 -2.59
N HIS A 118 15.11 4.78 -3.84
CA HIS A 118 13.76 4.32 -4.15
C HIS A 118 13.50 2.90 -3.65
N CYS A 119 14.47 1.99 -3.82
CA CYS A 119 14.39 0.64 -3.29
C CYS A 119 14.27 0.63 -1.75
N CYS A 120 15.15 1.37 -1.04
CA CYS A 120 15.13 1.49 0.42
C CYS A 120 13.80 2.03 0.93
N SER A 121 13.31 3.12 0.33
CA SER A 121 12.04 3.76 0.67
C SER A 121 10.86 2.78 0.48
N CYS A 122 10.83 2.05 -0.64
CA CYS A 122 9.80 1.03 -0.87
C CYS A 122 9.88 -0.12 0.14
N VAL A 123 11.09 -0.56 0.50
CA VAL A 123 11.30 -1.61 1.50
C VAL A 123 10.81 -1.17 2.87
N GLN A 124 11.09 0.07 3.28
CA GLN A 124 10.57 0.65 4.51
C GLN A 124 9.03 0.62 4.54
N LYS A 125 8.37 0.98 3.42
CA LYS A 125 6.92 0.93 3.33
C LYS A 125 6.37 -0.51 3.39
N LEU A 126 7.01 -1.45 2.71
CA LEU A 126 6.61 -2.86 2.71
C LEU A 126 6.80 -3.52 4.09
N ALA A 127 7.81 -3.09 4.84
CA ALA A 127 8.11 -3.60 6.18
C ALA A 127 6.99 -3.30 7.20
N GLU A 128 6.10 -2.34 6.92
CA GLU A 128 4.88 -2.11 7.71
C GLU A 128 3.90 -3.31 7.65
N TYR A 129 4.02 -4.19 6.64
CA TYR A 129 3.08 -5.28 6.38
C TYR A 129 3.72 -6.68 6.41
N VAL A 130 4.93 -6.81 5.87
CA VAL A 130 5.65 -8.09 5.76
C VAL A 130 7.17 -7.89 5.86
N PRO A 131 7.90 -8.76 6.58
CA PRO A 131 9.35 -8.67 6.64
C PRO A 131 10.00 -8.83 5.25
N VAL A 132 10.93 -7.94 4.92
CA VAL A 132 11.72 -8.02 3.69
C VAL A 132 13.10 -8.59 4.01
N GLN A 133 13.41 -9.75 3.43
CA GLN A 133 14.69 -10.43 3.65
C GLN A 133 15.82 -9.74 2.89
N GLY A 134 17.02 -9.69 3.47
CA GLY A 134 18.20 -9.06 2.84
C GLY A 134 18.26 -7.53 2.97
N ALA A 135 17.46 -6.94 3.87
CA ALA A 135 17.49 -5.51 4.15
C ALA A 135 18.54 -5.10 5.21
N GLU A 136 19.22 -6.05 5.87
CA GLU A 136 20.08 -5.80 7.05
C GLU A 136 21.56 -5.48 6.75
N GLU A 137 21.98 -5.30 5.50
CA GLU A 137 23.41 -5.05 5.20
C GLU A 137 23.92 -3.63 5.53
N GLN A 138 23.13 -2.78 6.21
CA GLN A 138 23.55 -1.40 6.55
C GLN A 138 23.23 -0.94 7.99
N SER A 139 23.06 -1.86 8.93
CA SER A 139 22.87 -1.53 10.36
C SER A 139 23.88 -2.20 11.31
N HIS A 140 25.06 -2.56 10.82
CA HIS A 140 26.22 -2.83 11.67
C HIS A 140 27.23 -1.68 11.58
N GLY A 141 26.90 -0.57 12.23
CA GLY A 141 27.86 0.44 12.62
C GLY A 141 28.75 -0.09 13.75
N LEU A 142 30.05 -0.19 13.45
CA LEU A 142 31.21 -0.29 14.35
C LEU A 142 31.08 -1.19 15.59
N SER A 143 31.67 -2.38 15.51
CA SER A 143 32.39 -2.97 16.64
C SER A 143 33.62 -3.67 16.09
N GLN A 144 34.74 -2.92 16.04
CA GLN A 144 36.08 -3.50 15.97
C GLN A 144 36.52 -3.79 17.40
N ASP A 145 36.88 -5.06 17.64
CA ASP A 145 37.54 -5.56 18.83
C ASP A 145 38.77 -4.73 19.24
N THR A 146 38.92 -4.42 20.54
CA THR A 146 40.18 -4.70 21.27
C THR A 146 39.92 -4.75 22.80
N GLN A 147 40.61 -5.68 23.45
CA GLN A 147 40.53 -6.13 24.85
C GLN A 147 40.96 -5.10 25.93
N GLY A 148 40.47 -5.26 27.17
CA GLY A 148 41.24 -4.92 28.38
C GLY A 148 40.50 -4.33 29.61
N MET A 149 40.24 -5.19 30.61
CA MET A 149 40.23 -5.00 32.09
C MET A 149 39.48 -3.87 32.84
N ASP A 150 38.66 -4.35 33.80
CA ASP A 150 38.36 -3.88 35.17
C ASP A 150 38.20 -2.38 35.49
N THR A 151 37.03 -2.00 36.04
CA THR A 151 36.82 -1.76 37.49
C THR A 151 35.40 -1.22 37.72
N GLU A 152 34.82 -1.67 38.83
CA GLU A 152 33.52 -1.35 39.41
C GLU A 152 33.24 0.15 39.55
N HIS A 153 31.97 0.56 39.47
CA HIS A 153 31.27 1.58 40.29
C HIS A 153 29.94 1.97 39.60
N GLY A 154 28.79 1.58 40.17
CA GLY A 154 27.56 2.38 40.05
C GLY A 154 27.59 3.56 41.02
N PRO A 155 26.50 4.36 41.21
CA PRO A 155 25.18 4.27 40.60
C PRO A 155 24.49 5.65 40.29
N LEU A 156 23.21 5.59 39.88
CA LEU A 156 22.13 6.62 39.97
C LEU A 156 22.20 7.90 39.11
N PHE A 157 21.22 8.05 38.20
CA PHE A 157 20.23 9.14 38.26
C PHE A 157 18.87 8.64 37.76
N ALA A 158 17.91 8.60 38.69
CA ALA A 158 16.48 8.38 38.47
C ALA A 158 15.77 9.68 38.05
N PHE A 159 14.44 9.61 37.88
CA PHE A 159 13.40 10.61 37.53
C PHE A 159 12.88 10.44 36.10
N ASP A 160 11.58 10.19 35.83
CA ASP A 160 10.41 10.13 36.70
C ASP A 160 9.26 9.42 35.97
N ILE A 161 8.44 8.65 36.70
CA ILE A 161 7.16 8.09 36.25
C ILE A 161 6.07 8.98 36.81
N PHE A 162 5.26 9.64 35.97
CA PHE A 162 3.92 10.10 36.34
C PHE A 162 2.98 10.09 35.12
N GLN A 163 1.93 9.26 35.19
CA GLN A 163 0.64 9.48 34.51
C GLN A 163 -0.23 10.43 35.41
N PRO A 164 -1.54 10.61 35.15
CA PRO A 164 -2.20 11.43 34.11
C PRO A 164 -3.09 12.51 34.78
N ASP A 165 -3.43 13.60 34.08
CA ASP A 165 -4.79 14.22 34.12
C ASP A 165 -4.85 15.58 33.42
N GLU A 166 -6.07 15.88 32.96
CA GLU A 166 -6.68 17.20 32.67
C GLU A 166 -6.65 17.75 31.22
N PRO A 167 -7.69 18.53 30.82
CA PRO A 167 -8.92 17.98 30.24
C PRO A 167 -9.20 18.52 28.83
N LEU A 168 -10.05 17.78 28.10
CA LEU A 168 -10.58 18.13 26.78
C LEU A 168 -11.34 19.48 26.80
N PRO A 169 -11.14 20.37 25.80
CA PRO A 169 -11.97 21.55 25.67
C PRO A 169 -13.33 21.18 25.08
N ASP A 170 -14.35 21.24 25.92
CA ASP A 170 -15.75 21.40 25.52
C ASP A 170 -15.93 22.70 24.73
N SER A 171 -16.35 22.59 23.47
CA SER A 171 -17.03 23.67 22.76
C SER A 171 -18.07 23.08 21.79
N CYS A 172 -19.21 22.73 22.40
CA CYS A 172 -20.54 23.25 22.11
C CYS A 172 -21.02 23.31 20.64
N THR A 173 -21.99 22.42 20.35
CA THR A 173 -23.30 22.77 19.76
C THR A 173 -23.33 23.40 18.36
N SER A 174 -23.16 22.58 17.33
CA SER A 174 -24.08 22.64 16.17
C SER A 174 -24.15 21.26 15.52
N LEU A 175 -24.60 20.26 16.29
CA LEU A 175 -25.00 19.01 15.67
C LEU A 175 -26.29 19.29 14.91
N GLY A 176 -26.14 19.63 13.62
CA GLY A 176 -27.23 19.70 12.67
C GLY A 176 -28.08 18.44 12.83
N GLU A 177 -29.38 18.64 13.06
CA GLU A 177 -30.44 17.63 13.10
C GLU A 177 -29.96 16.19 13.35
N ARG A 178 -30.06 15.71 14.61
CA ARG A 178 -29.91 14.27 14.89
C ARG A 178 -30.97 13.51 14.09
N ARG A 179 -30.57 12.94 12.94
CA ARG A 179 -31.42 12.05 12.14
C ARG A 179 -31.18 10.61 12.55
N SER A 180 -32.23 9.81 12.63
CA SER A 180 -32.10 8.38 12.87
C SER A 180 -31.42 7.69 11.68
N VAL A 181 -30.82 6.53 11.92
CA VAL A 181 -30.18 5.74 10.86
C VAL A 181 -31.19 5.38 9.75
N ALA A 182 -32.44 5.07 10.12
CA ALA A 182 -33.54 4.88 9.18
C ALA A 182 -33.83 6.12 8.32
N GLN A 183 -33.81 7.32 8.92
CA GLN A 183 -33.99 8.57 8.17
C GLN A 183 -32.83 8.84 7.20
N LEU A 184 -31.60 8.47 7.56
CA LEU A 184 -30.45 8.59 6.67
C LEU A 184 -30.54 7.59 5.50
N ALA A 185 -30.91 6.34 5.77
CA ALA A 185 -31.13 5.32 4.74
C ALA A 185 -32.24 5.73 3.75
N GLN A 186 -33.39 6.19 4.26
CA GLN A 186 -34.47 6.73 3.43
C GLN A 186 -34.03 7.93 2.59
N TRP A 187 -33.10 8.75 3.09
CA TRP A 187 -32.61 9.93 2.36
C TRP A 187 -31.69 9.54 1.20
N VAL A 188 -30.80 8.56 1.40
CA VAL A 188 -29.93 8.00 0.36
C VAL A 188 -30.74 7.33 -0.75
N LEU A 189 -31.82 6.62 -0.40
CA LEU A 189 -32.68 5.92 -1.36
C LEU A 189 -33.61 6.87 -2.17
N ARG A 190 -33.96 8.05 -1.65
CA ARG A 190 -35.03 8.91 -2.21
C ARG A 190 -34.59 10.08 -3.09
N ARG A 191 -33.30 10.43 -3.21
CA ARG A 191 -32.90 11.67 -3.95
C ARG A 191 -31.67 11.55 -4.86
N ARG A 192 -31.74 12.27 -6.00
CA ARG A 192 -30.59 12.80 -6.75
C ARG A 192 -29.85 13.87 -5.91
N PRO A 193 -28.53 14.02 -6.07
CA PRO A 193 -27.69 14.69 -5.08
C PRO A 193 -27.81 16.21 -5.18
N GLU A 194 -28.62 16.81 -4.30
CA GLU A 194 -28.47 18.22 -3.94
C GLU A 194 -28.45 18.32 -2.41
N LEU A 195 -27.24 18.44 -1.86
CA LEU A 195 -26.97 18.63 -0.44
C LEU A 195 -27.02 20.14 -0.11
N PRO A 196 -27.58 20.55 1.04
CA PRO A 196 -27.36 21.88 1.58
C PRO A 196 -25.86 22.09 1.82
N LEU A 197 -25.34 23.19 1.29
CA LEU A 197 -23.92 23.53 1.21
C LEU A 197 -23.33 23.91 2.58
N VAL A 198 -23.38 23.05 3.60
CA VAL A 198 -22.65 23.27 4.86
C VAL A 198 -22.23 21.93 5.49
N SER A 199 -21.09 21.42 5.07
CA SER A 199 -20.24 20.54 5.89
C SER A 199 -18.80 20.67 5.39
N PRO A 200 -17.87 21.24 6.18
CA PRO A 200 -16.47 21.35 5.76
C PRO A 200 -15.67 20.04 5.86
N HIS A 201 -16.26 18.89 6.22
CA HIS A 201 -15.49 17.73 6.70
C HIS A 201 -15.71 16.39 5.97
N ALA A 202 -16.29 16.39 4.78
CA ALA A 202 -16.17 15.23 3.89
C ALA A 202 -16.28 15.68 2.44
N VAL A 203 -15.18 16.23 1.91
CA VAL A 203 -15.05 16.45 0.47
C VAL A 203 -13.99 15.46 0.00
N TRP A 204 -14.41 14.23 -0.34
CA TRP A 204 -13.63 13.51 -1.34
C TRP A 204 -13.58 14.44 -2.54
N SER A 205 -12.40 14.99 -2.79
CA SER A 205 -12.24 15.90 -3.90
C SER A 205 -12.53 15.12 -5.18
N ALA A 206 -13.13 15.76 -6.19
CA ALA A 206 -13.37 15.09 -7.48
C ALA A 206 -12.08 14.48 -8.09
N ARG A 207 -10.91 14.90 -7.60
CA ARG A 207 -9.58 14.37 -7.95
C ARG A 207 -9.31 12.97 -7.38
N GLU A 208 -9.86 12.63 -6.21
CA GLU A 208 -9.66 11.33 -5.52
C GLU A 208 -10.68 10.27 -5.94
N LEU A 209 -11.78 10.70 -6.58
CA LEU A 209 -12.83 9.81 -7.06
C LEU A 209 -12.31 8.84 -8.15
N GLY A 210 -11.40 9.30 -9.02
CA GLY A 210 -10.84 8.49 -10.10
C GLY A 210 -10.08 7.26 -9.60
N PRO A 211 -9.06 7.42 -8.73
CA PRO A 211 -8.35 6.31 -8.11
C PRO A 211 -9.26 5.35 -7.34
N LEU A 212 -10.26 5.87 -6.62
CA LEU A 212 -11.21 5.04 -5.89
C LEU A 212 -12.11 4.22 -6.81
N ILE A 213 -12.68 4.82 -7.86
CA ILE A 213 -13.49 4.10 -8.85
C ILE A 213 -12.66 2.99 -9.49
N ARG A 214 -11.38 3.24 -9.81
CA ARG A 214 -10.49 2.21 -10.37
C ARG A 214 -10.31 1.05 -9.39
N LEU A 215 -10.11 1.33 -8.10
CA LEU A 215 -10.01 0.30 -7.07
C LEU A 215 -11.28 -0.55 -7.00
N CYS A 216 -12.46 0.10 -7.01
CA CYS A 216 -13.75 -0.58 -7.02
C CYS A 216 -13.95 -1.46 -8.26
N LEU A 217 -13.57 -0.97 -9.45
CA LEU A 217 -13.67 -1.72 -10.71
C LEU A 217 -12.67 -2.89 -10.82
N MET A 218 -11.61 -2.88 -10.03
CA MET A 218 -10.63 -3.97 -9.98
C MET A 218 -11.08 -5.14 -9.09
N ASP A 219 -12.08 -4.92 -8.22
CA ASP A 219 -12.68 -5.99 -7.43
C ASP A 219 -13.91 -6.55 -8.15
N GLN A 220 -13.79 -7.80 -8.61
CA GLN A 220 -14.87 -8.53 -9.29
C GLN A 220 -16.13 -8.72 -8.42
N HIS A 221 -16.02 -8.59 -7.10
CA HIS A 221 -17.15 -8.72 -6.17
C HIS A 221 -17.79 -7.38 -5.84
N PHE A 222 -17.20 -6.26 -6.25
CA PHE A 222 -17.71 -4.93 -5.93
C PHE A 222 -19.16 -4.71 -6.38
N PRO A 223 -19.60 -5.12 -7.60
CA PRO A 223 -21.00 -4.98 -7.99
C PRO A 223 -21.96 -5.72 -7.04
N ALA A 224 -21.63 -6.95 -6.65
CA ALA A 224 -22.43 -7.73 -5.72
C ALA A 224 -22.43 -7.10 -4.31
N PHE A 225 -21.29 -6.59 -3.85
CA PHE A 225 -21.21 -5.85 -2.59
C PHE A 225 -22.11 -4.60 -2.58
N VAL A 226 -22.11 -3.83 -3.68
CA VAL A 226 -22.99 -2.65 -3.81
C VAL A 226 -24.46 -3.05 -3.74
N GLU A 227 -24.85 -4.15 -4.41
CA GLU A 227 -26.21 -4.69 -4.32
C GLU A 227 -26.58 -5.10 -2.89
N GLU A 228 -25.66 -5.72 -2.14
CA GLU A 228 -25.89 -6.08 -0.74
C GLU A 228 -25.99 -4.85 0.17
N VAL A 229 -25.19 -3.81 -0.08
CA VAL A 229 -25.32 -2.52 0.64
C VAL A 229 -26.68 -1.89 0.35
N GLU A 230 -27.14 -1.90 -0.90
CA GLU A 230 -28.46 -1.39 -1.26
C GLU A 230 -29.59 -2.16 -0.56
N LYS A 231 -29.49 -3.49 -0.49
CA LYS A 231 -30.45 -4.34 0.24
C LYS A 231 -30.48 -4.02 1.74
N GLU A 232 -29.32 -3.88 2.38
CA GLU A 232 -29.27 -3.58 3.81
C GLU A 232 -29.77 -2.15 4.09
N LEU A 233 -29.48 -1.18 3.21
CA LEU A 233 -30.05 0.16 3.30
C LEU A 233 -31.58 0.15 3.19
N GLN A 234 -32.13 -0.69 2.31
CA GLN A 234 -33.57 -0.84 2.17
C GLN A 234 -34.19 -1.43 3.44
N LYS A 235 -33.58 -2.47 4.02
CA LYS A 235 -34.04 -3.06 5.28
C LYS A 235 -34.05 -2.05 6.43
N ILE A 236 -32.97 -1.27 6.59
CA ILE A 236 -32.88 -0.21 7.61
C ILE A 236 -33.92 0.91 7.38
N ALA A 237 -34.30 1.15 6.14
CA ALA A 237 -35.31 2.16 5.80
C ALA A 237 -36.75 1.70 6.09
N GLU A 238 -36.98 0.39 6.22
CA GLU A 238 -38.27 -0.26 6.47
C GLU A 238 -38.50 -0.62 7.95
N GLU A 239 -37.45 -0.58 8.80
CA GLU A 239 -37.51 -0.65 10.28
C GLU A 239 -38.04 0.64 10.93
#